data_AF-A0A2U1KDR2-F1
#
_entry.id   AF-A0A2U1KDR2-F1
#
_cell.length_a   1.000
_cell.length_b   1.000
_cell.length_c   1.000
_cell.angle_alpha   90.00
_cell.angle_beta   90.00
_cell.angle_gamma   90.00
#
_symmetry.space_group_name_H-M   'P 1'
#
loop_
_entity.id
_entity.type
_entity.pdbx_description
1 polymer ?
#
loop_
_entity_poly.entity_id
_entity_poly.type
_entity_poly.pdbx_seq_one_letter_code
_entity_poly.pdbx_strand_id
1 'polypeptide(L)'
;MGEIASDGVDAGSSSSPTVVSKKPAYISGIFVKNPGVPIFLSVFLVTLFVTAAIFTRWVDVVIIPPLFHYCGDDGTYDIVFPDWSFWGWPEVNIKPWVQLSKDLEQGNLKKKWTEREPFAYWKGNTHTGKARKDLARCNPDGQHEWNARINHLDWRKGFKDTDLASQCTHRYKIYVEGNSWSVSEKYILACDSMSLVITPHYYDFFSRGLYPTVHYWPINERNKCHSIKYAVDWGNKNTEKAQEIGRAGSEFIKNELQMKYVYDYMLHLLTEYSKLFKYRPFITKNAVEVCSCLDKGMVKEFKEMSKVKGPSEASPCTMHPPYDAAELQSLLERKLNLTRQVETWEASGRV
;
A
#
# COMPACT_ATOMS: atom_id res chain seq x y z
N MET A 1 43.79 3.75 36.68
CA MET A 1 43.03 4.00 37.92
C MET A 1 41.73 3.23 37.76
N GLY A 2 41.74 1.91 37.96
CA GLY A 2 41.52 1.19 39.23
C GLY A 2 40.09 0.61 39.16
N GLU A 3 39.75 -0.64 39.42
CA GLU A 3 40.43 -1.79 40.04
C GLU A 3 39.99 -3.11 39.38
N ILE A 4 40.79 -4.12 39.68
CA ILE A 4 40.66 -5.55 39.41
C ILE A 4 39.60 -6.17 40.33
N ALA A 5 38.79 -7.10 39.81
CA ALA A 5 38.33 -8.25 40.59
C ALA A 5 38.17 -9.47 39.66
N SER A 6 39.09 -10.40 39.82
CA SER A 6 39.13 -11.74 39.26
C SER A 6 38.42 -12.69 40.23
N ASP A 7 37.70 -13.67 39.71
CA ASP A 7 37.65 -15.00 40.31
C ASP A 7 37.61 -16.02 39.18
N GLY A 8 38.61 -16.89 39.19
CA GLY A 8 38.72 -18.04 38.29
C GLY A 8 38.45 -19.33 39.06
N VAL A 9 38.05 -20.37 38.34
CA VAL A 9 38.35 -21.77 38.69
C VAL A 9 38.57 -22.56 37.40
N ASP A 10 39.72 -23.24 37.35
CA ASP A 10 40.20 -24.18 36.34
C ASP A 10 39.34 -25.45 36.21
N ALA A 11 39.32 -26.04 35.02
CA ALA A 11 39.75 -27.42 34.79
C ALA A 11 39.61 -27.79 33.31
N GLY A 12 40.73 -28.09 32.65
CA GLY A 12 40.74 -28.69 31.33
C GLY A 12 40.28 -30.13 31.33
N SER A 13 39.66 -30.57 30.24
CA SER A 13 40.04 -31.83 29.57
C SER A 13 39.40 -31.90 28.19
N SER A 14 40.20 -32.40 27.26
CA SER A 14 39.91 -32.72 25.89
C SER A 14 38.84 -33.81 25.74
N SER A 15 37.85 -33.61 24.86
CA SER A 15 37.24 -34.71 24.11
C SER A 15 36.67 -34.22 22.79
N SER A 16 37.09 -34.87 21.71
CA SER A 16 36.70 -34.71 20.31
C SER A 16 35.18 -34.67 20.08
N PRO A 17 34.71 -34.07 18.96
CA PRO A 17 33.30 -34.11 18.61
C PRO A 17 32.87 -35.55 18.30
N THR A 18 31.91 -36.04 19.06
CA THR A 18 31.23 -37.30 18.80
C THR A 18 30.47 -37.18 17.48
N VAL A 19 30.86 -38.01 16.52
CA VAL A 19 30.13 -38.25 15.28
C VAL A 19 28.74 -38.78 15.65
N VAL A 20 27.70 -37.96 15.47
CA VAL A 20 26.32 -38.45 15.53
C VAL A 20 26.07 -39.27 14.26
N SER A 21 26.29 -40.58 14.40
CA SER A 21 25.82 -41.60 13.45
C SER A 21 24.31 -41.44 13.26
N LYS A 22 23.89 -41.07 12.04
CA LYS A 22 22.49 -41.20 11.62
C LYS A 22 22.09 -42.67 11.72
N LYS A 23 21.37 -43.04 12.79
CA LYS A 23 20.66 -44.33 12.84
C LYS A 23 19.55 -44.31 11.79
N PRO A 24 19.37 -45.37 11.00
CA PRO A 24 18.20 -45.50 10.14
C PRO A 24 16.95 -45.58 11.04
N ALA A 25 15.95 -44.75 10.73
CA ALA A 25 14.64 -44.85 11.34
C ALA A 25 13.99 -46.17 10.89
N TYR A 26 13.83 -47.10 11.81
CA TYR A 26 12.97 -48.27 11.60
C TYR A 26 11.52 -47.79 11.70
N ILE A 27 10.80 -47.83 10.58
CA ILE A 27 9.34 -47.71 10.58
C ILE A 27 8.79 -49.05 11.06
N SER A 28 8.47 -49.17 12.35
CA SER A 28 7.65 -50.26 12.86
C SER A 28 6.20 -50.02 12.42
N GLY A 29 5.86 -50.47 11.22
CA GLY A 29 4.47 -50.53 10.78
C GLY A 29 3.76 -51.68 11.50
N ILE A 30 2.96 -51.37 12.51
CA ILE A 30 1.97 -52.32 13.03
C ILE A 30 0.91 -52.50 11.93
N PHE A 31 1.00 -53.60 11.19
CA PHE A 31 -0.08 -54.03 10.31
C PHE A 31 -1.23 -54.54 11.18
N VAL A 32 -2.20 -53.68 11.46
CA VAL A 32 -3.51 -54.14 11.95
C VAL A 32 -4.20 -54.83 10.78
N LYS A 33 -4.22 -56.16 10.85
CA LYS A 33 -4.85 -57.04 9.86
C LYS A 33 -6.36 -56.84 9.97
N ASN A 34 -6.92 -55.96 9.15
CA ASN A 34 -8.36 -55.76 9.05
C ASN A 34 -8.94 -56.88 8.15
N PRO A 35 -9.71 -57.84 8.69
CA PRO A 35 -10.15 -59.02 7.94
C PRO A 35 -11.36 -58.63 7.09
N GLY A 36 -11.12 -58.01 5.94
CA GLY A 36 -12.21 -57.61 5.03
C GLY A 36 -11.78 -56.80 3.82
N VAL A 37 -10.54 -56.31 3.76
CA VAL A 37 -10.03 -55.57 2.60
C VAL A 37 -9.06 -56.47 1.82
N PRO A 38 -9.34 -56.79 0.55
CA PRO A 38 -8.42 -57.59 -0.26
C PRO A 38 -7.07 -56.88 -0.38
N ILE A 39 -5.97 -57.64 -0.24
CA ILE A 39 -4.58 -57.17 -0.16
C ILE A 39 -4.23 -56.17 -1.28
N PHE A 40 -4.83 -56.33 -2.47
CA PHE A 40 -4.68 -55.41 -3.60
C PHE A 40 -5.16 -53.98 -3.33
N LEU A 41 -6.23 -53.78 -2.55
CA LEU A 41 -6.76 -52.44 -2.23
C LEU A 41 -5.85 -51.68 -1.25
N SER A 42 -5.25 -52.42 -0.30
CA SER A 42 -4.29 -51.88 0.68
C SER A 42 -3.01 -51.40 0.01
N VAL A 43 -2.47 -52.19 -0.93
CA VAL A 43 -1.29 -51.80 -1.70
C VAL A 43 -1.62 -50.61 -2.60
N PHE A 44 -2.79 -50.58 -3.26
CA PHE A 44 -3.21 -49.43 -4.08
C PHE A 44 -3.32 -48.14 -3.26
N LEU A 45 -3.93 -48.17 -2.08
CA LEU A 45 -4.06 -47.00 -1.21
C LEU A 45 -2.71 -46.49 -0.70
N VAL A 46 -1.83 -47.38 -0.24
CA VAL A 46 -0.47 -46.99 0.21
C VAL A 46 0.33 -46.44 -0.97
N THR A 47 0.22 -47.03 -2.15
CA THR A 47 0.91 -46.54 -3.35
C THR A 47 0.34 -45.19 -3.79
N LEU A 48 -0.97 -44.96 -3.71
CA LEU A 48 -1.62 -43.69 -4.02
C LEU A 48 -1.24 -42.59 -3.01
N PHE A 49 -1.14 -42.90 -1.72
CA PHE A 49 -0.69 -41.95 -0.69
C PHE A 49 0.80 -41.65 -0.79
N VAL A 50 1.63 -42.65 -1.08
CA VAL A 50 3.07 -42.46 -1.29
C VAL A 50 3.33 -41.70 -2.59
N THR A 51 2.62 -42.00 -3.68
CA THR A 51 2.72 -41.21 -4.91
C THR A 51 2.11 -39.84 -4.74
N ALA A 52 0.99 -39.64 -4.02
CA ALA A 52 0.46 -38.31 -3.73
C ALA A 52 1.39 -37.49 -2.83
N ALA A 53 2.04 -38.10 -1.83
CA ALA A 53 3.01 -37.43 -0.96
C ALA A 53 4.36 -37.16 -1.66
N ILE A 54 4.77 -38.03 -2.59
CA ILE A 54 5.94 -37.81 -3.45
C ILE A 54 5.61 -36.79 -4.53
N PHE A 55 4.39 -36.79 -5.08
CA PHE A 55 3.90 -35.84 -6.07
C PHE A 55 3.71 -34.46 -5.44
N THR A 56 3.19 -34.34 -4.21
CA THR A 56 3.21 -33.05 -3.48
C THR A 56 4.61 -32.61 -3.05
N ARG A 57 5.58 -33.52 -2.95
CA ARG A 57 7.02 -33.18 -2.81
C ARG A 57 7.72 -32.82 -4.12
N TRP A 58 7.14 -33.15 -5.27
CA TRP A 58 7.69 -32.93 -6.62
C TRP A 58 6.96 -31.86 -7.43
N VAL A 59 5.73 -31.50 -7.03
CA VAL A 59 5.08 -30.28 -7.48
C VAL A 59 5.86 -29.16 -6.85
N ASP A 60 6.63 -28.47 -7.68
CA ASP A 60 7.34 -27.24 -7.38
C ASP A 60 6.57 -26.43 -6.34
N VAL A 61 7.09 -26.37 -5.11
CA VAL A 61 6.82 -25.22 -4.26
C VAL A 61 7.32 -24.06 -5.10
N VAL A 62 6.39 -23.37 -5.77
CA VAL A 62 6.69 -22.16 -6.52
C VAL A 62 7.50 -21.30 -5.55
N ILE A 63 8.81 -21.21 -5.78
CA ILE A 63 9.66 -20.32 -4.99
C ILE A 63 9.26 -18.94 -5.48
N ILE A 64 8.27 -18.35 -4.83
CA ILE A 64 7.82 -17.00 -5.12
C ILE A 64 8.99 -16.09 -4.73
N PRO A 65 9.66 -15.46 -5.70
CA PRO A 65 10.78 -14.59 -5.37
C PRO A 65 10.25 -13.38 -4.60
N PRO A 66 10.96 -12.90 -3.58
CA PRO A 66 10.61 -11.64 -2.94
C PRO A 66 10.78 -10.50 -3.94
N LEU A 67 9.69 -9.82 -4.26
CA LEU A 67 9.67 -8.67 -5.15
C LEU A 67 9.18 -7.45 -4.38
N PHE A 68 9.95 -6.37 -4.50
CA PHE A 68 9.56 -5.07 -3.98
C PHE A 68 8.77 -4.34 -5.06
N HIS A 69 7.51 -4.04 -4.77
CA HIS A 69 6.65 -3.26 -5.64
C HIS A 69 6.06 -2.07 -4.90
N TYR A 70 5.55 -1.10 -5.65
CA TYR A 70 4.96 0.11 -5.08
C TYR A 70 3.57 -0.10 -4.48
N CYS A 71 2.94 -1.21 -4.84
CA CYS A 71 1.66 -1.66 -4.32
C CYS A 71 1.64 -3.19 -4.23
N GLY A 72 0.65 -3.72 -3.53
CA GLY A 72 0.28 -5.13 -3.56
C GLY A 72 -1.24 -5.27 -3.56
N ASP A 73 -1.73 -6.49 -3.69
CA ASP A 73 -3.13 -6.84 -3.50
C ASP A 73 -3.24 -8.10 -2.60
N ASP A 74 -4.46 -8.56 -2.32
CA ASP A 74 -4.69 -9.72 -1.45
C ASP A 74 -4.34 -11.07 -2.11
N GLY A 75 -4.13 -11.06 -3.43
CA GLY A 75 -3.75 -12.22 -4.24
C GLY A 75 -2.24 -12.31 -4.53
N THR A 76 -1.45 -11.32 -4.10
CA THR A 76 -0.01 -11.28 -4.34
C THR A 76 0.82 -11.29 -3.05
N TYR A 77 2.13 -11.57 -3.21
CA TYR A 77 3.10 -11.63 -2.11
C TYR A 77 4.11 -10.48 -2.18
N ASP A 78 3.69 -9.35 -2.75
CA ASP A 78 4.56 -8.19 -2.98
C ASP A 78 4.97 -7.54 -1.66
N ILE A 79 6.27 -7.22 -1.55
CA ILE A 79 6.80 -6.45 -0.43
C ILE A 79 6.65 -4.97 -0.80
N VAL A 80 5.63 -4.33 -0.22
CA VAL A 80 5.28 -2.95 -0.60
C VAL A 80 6.35 -1.95 -0.14
N PHE A 81 6.87 -1.18 -1.09
CA PHE A 81 7.90 -0.16 -0.92
C PHE A 81 7.40 1.21 -1.38
N PRO A 82 7.83 2.33 -0.76
CA PRO A 82 7.41 3.66 -1.20
C PRO A 82 7.76 3.96 -2.66
N ASP A 83 6.84 4.64 -3.35
CA ASP A 83 6.98 4.93 -4.77
C ASP A 83 7.97 6.07 -5.09
N TRP A 84 8.43 6.16 -6.34
CA TRP A 84 9.46 7.15 -6.72
C TRP A 84 8.98 8.60 -6.58
N SER A 85 7.67 8.85 -6.63
CA SER A 85 7.13 10.22 -6.66
C SER A 85 7.33 10.98 -5.35
N PHE A 86 7.74 10.32 -4.25
CA PHE A 86 8.17 11.02 -3.04
C PHE A 86 9.38 11.94 -3.27
N TRP A 87 10.25 11.58 -4.21
CA TRP A 87 11.38 12.41 -4.67
C TRP A 87 11.04 13.25 -5.92
N GLY A 88 9.77 13.23 -6.33
CA GLY A 88 9.24 13.97 -7.47
C GLY A 88 9.08 13.14 -8.74
N TRP A 89 8.31 13.68 -9.67
CA TRP A 89 8.04 13.07 -10.98
C TRP A 89 8.15 14.16 -12.07
N PRO A 90 9.39 14.42 -12.56
CA PRO A 90 9.69 15.51 -13.48
C PRO A 90 8.87 15.48 -14.78
N GLU A 91 8.65 14.29 -15.34
CA GLU A 91 7.97 14.09 -16.63
C GLU A 91 6.55 14.65 -16.65
N VAL A 92 5.91 14.73 -15.48
CA VAL A 92 4.54 15.24 -15.29
C VAL A 92 4.51 16.49 -14.40
N ASN A 93 5.65 17.11 -14.14
CA ASN A 93 5.81 18.33 -13.35
C ASN A 93 5.26 18.23 -11.90
N ILE A 94 5.41 17.07 -11.26
CA ILE A 94 5.04 16.87 -9.85
C ILE A 94 6.28 17.01 -8.97
N LYS A 95 6.33 18.08 -8.18
CA LYS A 95 7.47 18.38 -7.28
C LYS A 95 7.70 17.27 -6.24
N PRO A 96 8.92 17.19 -5.66
CA PRO A 96 9.18 16.33 -4.52
C PRO A 96 8.23 16.59 -3.36
N TRP A 97 7.96 15.53 -2.59
CA TRP A 97 6.86 15.51 -1.63
C TRP A 97 6.93 16.61 -0.56
N VAL A 98 8.13 16.91 -0.04
CA VAL A 98 8.33 17.98 0.97
C VAL A 98 7.85 19.35 0.48
N GLN A 99 8.07 19.66 -0.80
CA GLN A 99 7.65 20.93 -1.37
C GLN A 99 6.18 20.87 -1.78
N LEU A 100 5.78 19.77 -2.42
CA LEU A 100 4.41 19.59 -2.89
C LEU A 100 3.38 19.59 -1.74
N SER A 101 3.71 18.97 -0.60
CA SER A 101 2.83 18.96 0.57
C SER A 101 2.57 20.38 1.09
N LYS A 102 3.63 21.21 1.16
CA LYS A 102 3.49 22.65 1.50
C LYS A 102 2.66 23.39 0.48
N ASP A 103 2.88 23.16 -0.81
CA ASP A 103 2.10 23.79 -1.88
C ASP A 103 0.62 23.41 -1.78
N LEU A 104 0.30 22.15 -1.47
CA LEU A 104 -1.07 21.67 -1.23
C LEU A 104 -1.70 22.30 0.01
N GLU A 105 -0.96 22.41 1.12
CA GLU A 105 -1.41 23.13 2.32
C GLU A 105 -1.77 24.58 2.00
N GLN A 106 -0.91 25.29 1.25
CA GLN A 106 -1.21 26.66 0.80
C GLN A 106 -2.39 26.69 -0.19
N GLY A 107 -2.51 25.69 -1.06
CA GLY A 107 -3.65 25.53 -1.97
C GLY A 107 -4.98 25.43 -1.22
N ASN A 108 -5.01 24.68 -0.12
CA ASN A 108 -6.20 24.52 0.72
C ASN A 108 -6.67 25.83 1.34
N LEU A 109 -5.75 26.75 1.66
CA LEU A 109 -6.05 28.06 2.25
C LEU A 109 -6.60 29.08 1.25
N LYS A 110 -6.48 28.84 -0.07
CA LYS A 110 -6.91 29.78 -1.11
C LYS A 110 -8.43 29.99 -1.15
N LYS A 111 -9.21 28.97 -0.80
CA LYS A 111 -10.68 29.01 -0.82
C LYS A 111 -11.21 28.28 0.41
N LYS A 112 -12.04 28.95 1.22
CA LYS A 112 -12.68 28.33 2.38
C LYS A 112 -13.48 27.12 1.93
N TRP A 113 -13.48 26.05 2.71
CA TRP A 113 -14.15 24.80 2.35
C TRP A 113 -15.63 25.01 1.96
N THR A 114 -16.35 25.85 2.70
CA THR A 114 -17.77 26.19 2.46
C THR A 114 -18.01 26.88 1.11
N GLU A 115 -17.02 27.57 0.57
CA GLU A 115 -17.08 28.28 -0.71
C GLU A 115 -16.65 27.40 -1.89
N ARG A 116 -16.08 26.21 -1.65
CA ARG A 116 -15.66 25.27 -2.70
C ARG A 116 -16.86 24.74 -3.49
N GLU A 117 -16.61 24.40 -4.75
CA GLU A 117 -17.63 23.89 -5.66
C GLU A 117 -18.26 22.60 -5.07
N PRO A 118 -19.60 22.49 -5.03
CA PRO A 118 -20.30 21.41 -4.34
C PRO A 118 -20.40 20.12 -5.18
N PHE A 119 -19.44 19.88 -6.07
CA PHE A 119 -19.40 18.74 -6.98
C PHE A 119 -18.19 17.86 -6.72
N ALA A 120 -18.29 16.58 -7.06
CA ALA A 120 -17.15 15.70 -7.11
C ALA A 120 -16.26 16.02 -8.31
N TYR A 121 -14.95 16.06 -8.08
CA TYR A 121 -13.99 16.44 -9.11
C TYR A 121 -12.91 15.38 -9.29
N TRP A 122 -12.60 15.12 -10.56
CA TRP A 122 -11.45 14.32 -10.95
C TRP A 122 -10.82 14.91 -12.21
N LYS A 123 -9.49 14.92 -12.26
CA LYS A 123 -8.72 15.28 -13.47
C LYS A 123 -7.62 14.27 -13.70
N GLY A 124 -7.56 13.72 -14.90
CA GLY A 124 -6.55 12.72 -15.25
C GLY A 124 -6.81 12.08 -16.62
N ASN A 125 -5.93 11.17 -17.01
CA ASN A 125 -6.09 10.47 -18.29
C ASN A 125 -7.14 9.36 -18.15
N THR A 126 -8.31 9.56 -18.75
CA THR A 126 -9.42 8.58 -18.71
C THR A 126 -9.14 7.29 -19.45
N HIS A 127 -8.09 7.25 -20.30
CA HIS A 127 -7.76 6.07 -21.09
C HIS A 127 -6.85 5.07 -20.36
N THR A 128 -6.27 5.42 -19.21
CA THR A 128 -5.42 4.53 -18.42
C THR A 128 -6.27 3.64 -17.51
N GLY A 129 -6.56 2.42 -17.96
CA GLY A 129 -7.31 1.43 -17.19
C GLY A 129 -8.82 1.47 -17.40
N LYS A 130 -9.48 0.34 -17.09
CA LYS A 130 -10.93 0.18 -17.24
C LYS A 130 -11.70 1.09 -16.28
N ALA A 131 -11.27 1.19 -15.03
CA ALA A 131 -11.94 1.98 -13.99
C ALA A 131 -12.07 3.46 -14.39
N ARG A 132 -11.06 4.06 -15.02
CA ARG A 132 -11.10 5.47 -15.46
C ARG A 132 -11.95 5.69 -16.71
N LYS A 133 -11.94 4.75 -17.66
CA LYS A 133 -12.86 4.76 -18.80
C LYS A 133 -14.31 4.71 -18.32
N ASP A 134 -14.56 3.91 -17.29
CA ASP A 134 -15.87 3.80 -16.66
C ASP A 134 -16.25 5.06 -15.89
N LEU A 135 -15.33 5.66 -15.13
CA LEU A 135 -15.55 6.92 -14.41
C LEU A 135 -15.91 8.07 -15.35
N ALA A 136 -15.32 8.13 -16.55
CA ALA A 136 -15.63 9.16 -17.54
C ALA A 136 -17.11 9.22 -17.93
N ARG A 137 -17.86 8.11 -17.80
CA ARG A 137 -19.30 8.06 -18.05
C ARG A 137 -20.15 8.70 -16.94
N CYS A 138 -19.55 9.05 -15.81
CA CYS A 138 -20.23 9.75 -14.72
C CYS A 138 -20.27 11.28 -14.93
N ASN A 139 -19.67 11.81 -15.99
CA ASN A 139 -19.82 13.23 -16.32
C ASN A 139 -21.26 13.50 -16.80
N PRO A 140 -21.85 14.69 -16.57
CA PRO A 140 -23.18 14.99 -17.05
C PRO A 140 -23.24 14.94 -18.58
N ASP A 141 -24.28 14.30 -19.11
CA ASP A 141 -24.53 14.11 -20.55
C ASP A 141 -25.82 14.81 -21.03
N GLY A 142 -26.40 15.64 -20.16
CA GLY A 142 -27.68 16.32 -20.38
C GLY A 142 -28.92 15.48 -20.03
N GLN A 143 -28.77 14.16 -19.89
CA GLN A 143 -29.85 13.26 -19.44
C GLN A 143 -29.70 12.90 -17.97
N HIS A 144 -28.46 12.72 -17.50
CA HIS A 144 -28.14 12.36 -16.13
C HIS A 144 -27.16 13.39 -15.53
N GLU A 145 -27.45 13.85 -14.31
CA GLU A 145 -26.53 14.66 -13.50
C GLU A 145 -26.09 13.85 -12.28
N TRP A 146 -24.82 13.42 -12.29
CA TRP A 146 -24.21 12.61 -11.25
C TRP A 146 -23.49 13.45 -10.17
N ASN A 147 -23.55 14.79 -10.27
CA ASN A 147 -22.78 15.73 -9.46
C ASN A 147 -21.26 15.52 -9.55
N ALA A 148 -20.79 14.97 -10.67
CA ALA A 148 -19.38 14.71 -10.92
C ALA A 148 -18.86 15.55 -12.10
N ARG A 149 -17.61 15.98 -12.01
CA ARG A 149 -16.89 16.75 -13.03
C ARG A 149 -15.60 15.98 -13.34
N ILE A 150 -15.63 15.21 -14.42
CA ILE A 150 -14.56 14.30 -14.83
C ILE A 150 -13.79 14.91 -16.00
N ASN A 151 -12.63 15.49 -15.72
CA ASN A 151 -11.86 16.26 -16.68
C ASN A 151 -10.75 15.38 -17.29
N HIS A 152 -10.89 15.06 -18.58
CA HIS A 152 -9.86 14.33 -19.31
C HIS A 152 -8.57 15.14 -19.47
N LEU A 153 -7.44 14.53 -19.13
CA LEU A 153 -6.10 15.06 -19.36
C LEU A 153 -5.41 14.24 -20.46
N ASP A 154 -5.20 14.88 -21.61
CA ASP A 154 -4.42 14.30 -22.71
C ASP A 154 -2.92 14.54 -22.48
N TRP A 155 -2.21 13.48 -22.09
CA TRP A 155 -0.78 13.54 -21.82
C TRP A 155 0.06 13.96 -23.03
N ARG A 156 -0.45 13.80 -24.26
CA ARG A 156 0.23 14.25 -25.48
C ARG A 156 0.30 15.77 -25.59
N LYS A 157 -0.61 16.49 -24.91
CA LYS A 157 -0.66 17.96 -24.88
C LYS A 157 0.16 18.55 -23.72
N GLY A 158 0.80 17.71 -22.91
CA GLY A 158 1.62 18.11 -21.77
C GLY A 158 0.84 18.42 -20.50
N PHE A 159 1.52 18.98 -19.50
CA PHE A 159 1.08 19.05 -18.09
C PHE A 159 0.96 20.47 -17.54
N LYS A 160 0.87 21.49 -18.41
CA LYS A 160 0.90 22.92 -18.00
C LYS A 160 -0.21 23.30 -17.02
N ASP A 161 -1.42 22.76 -17.20
CA ASP A 161 -2.58 23.08 -16.35
C ASP A 161 -2.85 22.01 -15.28
N THR A 162 -1.82 21.31 -14.80
CA THR A 162 -1.98 20.15 -13.91
C THR A 162 -1.43 20.36 -12.50
N ASP A 163 -1.12 21.62 -12.14
CA ASP A 163 -0.71 21.97 -10.79
C ASP A 163 -1.72 21.44 -9.76
N LEU A 164 -1.26 20.55 -8.88
CA LEU A 164 -2.13 19.82 -7.96
C LEU A 164 -2.71 20.75 -6.89
N ALA A 165 -1.92 21.71 -6.39
CA ALA A 165 -2.34 22.67 -5.37
C ALA A 165 -3.47 23.60 -5.84
N SER A 166 -3.50 23.96 -7.12
CA SER A 166 -4.58 24.74 -7.73
C SER A 166 -5.89 23.98 -7.89
N GLN A 167 -5.89 22.64 -7.74
CA GLN A 167 -7.05 21.79 -7.96
C GLN A 167 -7.84 21.47 -6.69
N CYS A 168 -7.47 22.02 -5.53
CA CYS A 168 -8.19 21.86 -4.26
C CYS A 168 -9.37 22.85 -4.14
N THR A 169 -10.21 22.92 -5.18
CA THR A 169 -11.28 23.92 -5.34
C THR A 169 -12.69 23.37 -5.18
N HIS A 170 -12.83 22.06 -5.08
CA HIS A 170 -14.09 21.33 -4.96
C HIS A 170 -14.21 20.72 -3.57
N ARG A 171 -15.43 20.54 -3.07
CA ARG A 171 -15.67 19.91 -1.75
C ARG A 171 -15.30 18.43 -1.74
N TYR A 172 -15.38 17.77 -2.89
CA TYR A 172 -15.16 16.33 -3.04
C TYR A 172 -14.15 16.03 -4.15
N LYS A 173 -13.19 15.16 -3.86
CA LYS A 173 -12.12 14.75 -4.79
C LYS A 173 -12.17 13.25 -4.99
N ILE A 174 -12.20 12.78 -6.22
CA ILE A 174 -12.33 11.34 -6.50
C ILE A 174 -10.94 10.72 -6.59
N TYR A 175 -10.76 9.56 -5.96
CA TYR A 175 -9.65 8.65 -6.23
C TYR A 175 -10.14 7.46 -7.05
N VAL A 176 -9.36 7.12 -8.08
CA VAL A 176 -9.59 5.95 -8.93
C VAL A 176 -8.25 5.42 -9.45
N GLU A 177 -8.14 4.11 -9.43
CA GLU A 177 -7.00 3.37 -9.97
C GLU A 177 -6.86 3.54 -11.48
N GLY A 178 -5.67 3.23 -11.99
CA GLY A 178 -5.32 3.32 -13.42
C GLY A 178 -5.30 1.95 -14.07
N ASN A 179 -4.19 1.64 -14.77
CA ASN A 179 -3.92 0.27 -15.21
C ASN A 179 -3.63 -0.68 -14.02
N SER A 180 -3.21 -0.12 -12.89
CA SER A 180 -2.99 -0.76 -11.60
C SER A 180 -3.21 0.32 -10.52
N TRP A 181 -2.46 0.32 -9.41
CA TRP A 181 -2.51 1.36 -8.38
C TRP A 181 -2.28 2.77 -8.98
N SER A 182 -2.77 3.80 -8.28
CA SER A 182 -2.56 5.19 -8.69
C SER A 182 -1.82 5.98 -7.62
N VAL A 183 -0.70 6.59 -8.02
CA VAL A 183 0.14 7.48 -7.19
C VAL A 183 -0.64 8.69 -6.62
N SER A 184 -1.79 9.01 -7.21
CA SER A 184 -2.58 10.21 -6.90
C SER A 184 -3.28 10.20 -5.54
N GLU A 185 -3.40 9.06 -4.85
CA GLU A 185 -4.20 8.95 -3.62
C GLU A 185 -3.77 9.96 -2.56
N LYS A 186 -2.46 10.03 -2.27
CA LYS A 186 -1.89 10.99 -1.31
C LYS A 186 -2.17 12.46 -1.69
N TYR A 187 -2.18 12.79 -2.98
CA TYR A 187 -2.45 14.15 -3.45
C TYR A 187 -3.94 14.51 -3.32
N ILE A 188 -4.82 13.53 -3.53
CA ILE A 188 -6.27 13.69 -3.39
C ILE A 188 -6.65 13.91 -1.92
N LEU A 189 -6.13 13.06 -1.04
CA LEU A 189 -6.34 13.17 0.41
C LEU A 189 -5.78 14.48 0.99
N ALA A 190 -4.67 14.98 0.47
CA ALA A 190 -4.06 16.23 0.92
C ALA A 190 -4.87 17.51 0.61
N CYS A 191 -5.89 17.46 -0.25
CA CYS A 191 -6.66 18.65 -0.66
C CYS A 191 -7.70 19.15 0.37
N ASP A 192 -7.73 18.65 1.60
CA ASP A 192 -8.75 19.00 2.62
C ASP A 192 -10.19 18.93 2.06
N SER A 193 -10.40 18.02 1.12
CA SER A 193 -11.66 17.76 0.44
C SER A 193 -12.09 16.36 0.87
N MET A 194 -13.39 16.11 1.01
CA MET A 194 -13.84 14.76 1.30
C MET A 194 -13.48 13.87 0.12
N SER A 195 -12.50 12.99 0.34
CA SER A 195 -11.97 12.13 -0.71
C SER A 195 -12.94 10.98 -0.96
N LEU A 196 -13.42 10.86 -2.19
CA LEU A 196 -14.32 9.80 -2.64
C LEU A 196 -13.45 8.68 -3.25
N VAL A 197 -13.19 7.64 -2.48
CA VAL A 197 -12.28 6.55 -2.87
C VAL A 197 -13.08 5.43 -3.50
N ILE A 198 -12.98 5.29 -4.83
CA ILE A 198 -13.51 4.12 -5.52
C ILE A 198 -12.78 2.90 -5.01
N THR A 199 -13.54 1.90 -4.54
CA THR A 199 -13.04 0.68 -3.89
C THR A 199 -11.75 0.19 -4.57
N PRO A 200 -10.59 0.35 -3.91
CA PRO A 200 -9.30 0.04 -4.52
C PRO A 200 -9.07 -1.47 -4.55
N HIS A 201 -8.37 -1.95 -5.57
CA HIS A 201 -7.90 -3.34 -5.64
C HIS A 201 -6.48 -3.47 -5.10
N TYR A 202 -5.72 -2.38 -5.12
CA TYR A 202 -4.35 -2.32 -4.64
C TYR A 202 -4.25 -1.51 -3.35
N TYR A 203 -3.30 -1.90 -2.51
CA TYR A 203 -2.83 -1.09 -1.39
C TYR A 203 -1.36 -0.71 -1.60
N ASP A 204 -1.00 0.46 -1.12
CA ASP A 204 0.38 0.90 -0.93
C ASP A 204 0.78 0.87 0.55
N PHE A 205 1.96 1.39 0.87
CA PHE A 205 2.53 1.28 2.22
C PHE A 205 1.78 2.08 3.29
N PHE A 206 0.98 3.10 2.92
CA PHE A 206 0.27 3.95 3.88
C PHE A 206 -1.25 3.77 3.84
N SER A 207 -1.82 3.40 2.70
CA SER A 207 -3.28 3.26 2.50
C SER A 207 -3.92 2.25 3.45
N ARG A 208 -3.17 1.24 3.91
CA ARG A 208 -3.61 0.33 4.98
C ARG A 208 -3.87 1.02 6.32
N GLY A 209 -3.36 2.22 6.56
CA GLY A 209 -3.69 3.05 7.72
C GLY A 209 -5.01 3.82 7.59
N LEU A 210 -5.61 3.88 6.39
CA LEU A 210 -6.82 4.65 6.14
C LEU A 210 -8.09 3.89 6.55
N TYR A 211 -9.11 4.63 7.01
CA TYR A 211 -10.40 4.09 7.46
C TYR A 211 -11.54 4.76 6.68
N PRO A 212 -12.49 3.98 6.13
CA PRO A 212 -13.71 4.52 5.55
C PRO A 212 -14.46 5.39 6.57
N THR A 213 -15.14 6.43 6.09
CA THR A 213 -15.89 7.44 6.84
C THR A 213 -15.14 8.19 7.94
N VAL A 214 -13.83 7.92 8.09
CA VAL A 214 -12.92 8.68 8.96
C VAL A 214 -12.00 9.52 8.10
N HIS A 215 -11.21 8.88 7.21
CA HIS A 215 -10.24 9.57 6.36
C HIS A 215 -10.77 9.83 4.93
N TYR A 216 -11.76 9.05 4.50
CA TYR A 216 -12.33 9.14 3.15
C TYR A 216 -13.74 8.58 3.11
N TRP A 217 -14.49 8.86 2.04
CA TRP A 217 -15.79 8.26 1.76
C TRP A 217 -15.65 7.11 0.74
N PRO A 218 -16.06 5.87 1.08
CA PRO A 218 -15.95 4.73 0.17
C PRO A 218 -16.97 4.84 -0.97
N ILE A 219 -16.56 4.53 -2.19
CA ILE A 219 -17.41 4.51 -3.38
C ILE A 219 -17.46 3.09 -3.95
N ASN A 220 -18.68 2.61 -4.19
CA ASN A 220 -18.90 1.29 -4.77
C ASN A 220 -18.43 1.28 -6.24
N GLU A 221 -17.43 0.44 -6.56
CA GLU A 221 -16.87 0.39 -7.91
C GLU A 221 -17.90 -0.02 -8.97
N ARG A 222 -18.78 -0.97 -8.66
CA ARG A 222 -19.76 -1.51 -9.62
C ARG A 222 -20.83 -0.48 -9.98
N ASN A 223 -21.25 0.33 -9.01
CA ASN A 223 -22.27 1.37 -9.18
C ASN A 223 -21.72 2.79 -8.95
N LYS A 224 -20.51 3.05 -9.44
CA LYS A 224 -19.72 4.26 -9.10
C LYS A 224 -20.43 5.58 -9.34
N CYS A 225 -21.16 5.77 -10.44
CA CYS A 225 -21.78 7.07 -10.73
C CYS A 225 -22.91 7.39 -9.74
N HIS A 226 -23.73 6.39 -9.39
CA HIS A 226 -24.77 6.52 -8.38
C HIS A 226 -24.17 6.73 -6.97
N SER A 227 -23.16 5.94 -6.61
CA SER A 227 -22.47 6.04 -5.32
C SER A 227 -21.77 7.42 -5.16
N ILE A 228 -21.13 7.93 -6.22
CA ILE A 228 -20.58 9.30 -6.24
C ILE A 228 -21.70 10.33 -6.05
N LYS A 229 -22.80 10.21 -6.80
CA LYS A 229 -23.93 11.13 -6.67
C LYS A 229 -24.47 11.15 -5.24
N TYR A 230 -24.69 9.98 -4.66
CA TYR A 230 -25.15 9.83 -3.29
C TYR A 230 -24.20 10.48 -2.29
N ALA A 231 -22.89 10.22 -2.40
CA ALA A 231 -21.88 10.81 -1.52
C ALA A 231 -21.88 12.34 -1.59
N VAL A 232 -22.03 12.91 -2.79
CA VAL A 232 -22.09 14.37 -2.99
C VAL A 232 -23.38 14.95 -2.44
N ASP A 233 -24.53 14.32 -2.69
CA ASP A 233 -25.82 14.75 -2.14
C ASP A 233 -25.80 14.71 -0.60
N TRP A 234 -25.27 13.62 -0.03
CA TRP A 234 -25.11 13.46 1.42
C TRP A 234 -24.17 14.50 2.01
N GLY A 235 -23.01 14.70 1.39
CA GLY A 235 -22.02 15.66 1.90
C GLY A 235 -22.54 17.10 1.83
N ASN A 236 -23.32 17.43 0.81
CA ASN A 236 -23.89 18.78 0.65
C ASN A 236 -25.01 19.05 1.66
N LYS A 237 -25.71 18.01 2.13
CA LYS A 237 -26.67 18.10 3.23
C LYS A 237 -26.03 18.05 4.62
N ASN A 238 -24.87 17.40 4.72
CA ASN A 238 -24.14 17.15 5.97
C ASN A 238 -22.74 17.81 5.92
N THR A 239 -22.69 19.10 5.57
CA THR A 239 -21.46 19.82 5.25
C THR A 239 -20.39 19.77 6.33
N GLU A 240 -20.76 19.91 7.60
CA GLU A 240 -19.82 19.84 8.73
C GLU A 240 -19.13 18.47 8.80
N LYS A 241 -19.89 17.37 8.65
CA LYS A 241 -19.32 16.01 8.68
C LYS A 241 -18.48 15.74 7.44
N ALA A 242 -18.91 16.20 6.27
CA ALA A 242 -18.11 16.07 5.05
C ALA A 242 -16.77 16.80 5.17
N GLN A 243 -16.76 18.00 5.75
CA GLN A 243 -15.54 18.74 6.02
C GLN A 243 -14.66 18.02 7.05
N GLU A 244 -15.24 17.46 8.11
CA GLU A 244 -14.52 16.68 9.12
C GLU A 244 -13.77 15.48 8.50
N ILE A 245 -14.45 14.70 7.64
CA ILE A 245 -13.83 13.57 6.94
C ILE A 245 -12.68 14.05 6.04
N GLY A 246 -12.91 15.11 5.25
CA GLY A 246 -11.88 15.70 4.39
C GLY A 246 -10.66 16.18 5.18
N ARG A 247 -10.89 16.83 6.33
CA ARG A 247 -9.83 17.30 7.22
C ARG A 247 -9.04 16.14 7.80
N ALA A 248 -9.71 15.13 8.37
CA ALA A 248 -9.06 13.95 8.94
C ALA A 248 -8.19 13.22 7.91
N GLY A 249 -8.67 13.09 6.66
CA GLY A 249 -7.85 12.54 5.55
C GLY A 249 -6.60 13.37 5.26
N SER A 250 -6.74 14.69 5.18
CA SER A 250 -5.60 15.59 4.92
C SER A 250 -4.60 15.67 6.09
N GLU A 251 -5.09 15.60 7.33
CA GLU A 251 -4.28 15.56 8.54
C GLU A 251 -3.48 14.27 8.64
N PHE A 252 -4.09 13.12 8.30
CA PHE A 252 -3.37 11.85 8.18
C PHE A 252 -2.19 11.98 7.21
N ILE A 253 -2.42 12.52 6.01
CA ILE A 253 -1.35 12.70 5.02
C ILE A 253 -0.28 13.68 5.51
N LYS A 254 -0.67 14.78 6.16
CA LYS A 254 0.25 15.79 6.67
C LYS A 254 1.13 15.26 7.81
N ASN A 255 0.55 14.46 8.71
CA ASN A 255 1.19 14.03 9.94
C ASN A 255 1.88 12.69 9.78
N GLU A 256 1.23 11.71 9.14
CA GLU A 256 1.73 10.33 9.05
C GLU A 256 2.55 10.06 7.79
N LEU A 257 2.39 10.87 6.73
CA LEU A 257 3.11 10.68 5.46
C LEU A 257 4.27 11.66 5.30
N GLN A 258 4.96 12.03 6.38
CA GLN A 258 6.14 12.89 6.30
C GLN A 258 7.35 12.14 5.76
N MET A 259 8.26 12.82 5.04
CA MET A 259 9.44 12.16 4.45
C MET A 259 10.31 11.42 5.48
N LYS A 260 10.37 11.87 6.74
CA LYS A 260 11.07 11.12 7.80
C LYS A 260 10.48 9.72 8.01
N TYR A 261 9.16 9.58 8.00
CA TYR A 261 8.48 8.30 8.17
C TYR A 261 8.55 7.44 6.91
N VAL A 262 8.61 8.04 5.73
CA VAL A 262 8.91 7.33 4.47
C VAL A 262 10.29 6.69 4.54
N TYR A 263 11.32 7.44 4.95
CA TYR A 263 12.67 6.90 5.12
C TYR A 263 12.76 5.86 6.26
N ASP A 264 12.09 6.09 7.39
CA ASP A 264 12.04 5.12 8.49
C ASP A 264 11.41 3.79 8.04
N TYR A 265 10.29 3.85 7.29
CA TYR A 265 9.66 2.65 6.72
C TYR A 265 10.60 1.91 5.77
N MET A 266 11.27 2.63 4.86
CA MET A 266 12.25 2.03 3.94
C MET A 266 13.39 1.35 4.70
N LEU A 267 13.96 2.03 5.69
CA LEU A 267 15.06 1.51 6.49
C LEU A 267 14.65 0.27 7.27
N HIS A 268 13.49 0.33 7.95
CA HIS A 268 12.94 -0.79 8.69
C HIS A 268 12.73 -1.99 7.76
N LEU A 269 12.05 -1.79 6.63
CA LEU A 269 11.73 -2.84 5.69
C LEU A 269 12.98 -3.53 5.11
N LEU A 270 13.98 -2.76 4.69
CA LEU A 270 15.23 -3.30 4.18
C LEU A 270 16.04 -4.02 5.27
N THR A 271 16.01 -3.50 6.51
CA THR A 271 16.69 -4.09 7.66
C THR A 271 16.06 -5.44 8.01
N GLU A 272 14.74 -5.52 8.16
CA GLU A 272 14.05 -6.78 8.45
C GLU A 272 14.23 -7.79 7.31
N TYR A 273 14.09 -7.36 6.05
CA TYR A 273 14.31 -8.21 4.89
C TYR A 273 15.73 -8.79 4.85
N SER A 274 16.75 -8.00 5.19
CA SER A 274 18.15 -8.46 5.19
C SER A 274 18.40 -9.62 6.17
N LYS A 275 17.65 -9.70 7.28
CA LYS A 275 17.75 -10.80 8.26
C LYS A 275 17.28 -12.14 7.70
N LEU A 276 16.49 -12.12 6.62
CA LEU A 276 15.97 -13.32 5.96
C LEU A 276 17.01 -13.96 5.04
N PHE A 277 18.14 -13.31 4.79
CA PHE A 277 19.16 -13.81 3.87
C PHE A 277 19.86 -15.03 4.44
N LYS A 278 19.83 -16.13 3.67
CA LYS A 278 20.54 -17.38 3.98
C LYS A 278 21.95 -17.42 3.39
N TYR A 279 22.42 -16.30 2.86
CA TYR A 279 23.71 -16.14 2.21
C TYR A 279 24.26 -14.74 2.46
N ARG A 280 25.58 -14.58 2.27
CA ARG A 280 26.24 -13.27 2.31
C ARG A 280 26.23 -12.66 0.91
N PRO A 281 25.62 -11.48 0.69
CA PRO A 281 25.66 -10.81 -0.60
C PRO A 281 27.09 -10.47 -1.02
N PHE A 282 27.36 -10.50 -2.33
CA PHE A 282 28.61 -10.07 -2.92
C PHE A 282 28.34 -9.27 -4.20
N ILE A 283 29.23 -8.34 -4.54
CA ILE A 283 29.11 -7.50 -5.73
C ILE A 283 29.48 -8.32 -6.96
N THR A 284 28.59 -8.36 -7.95
CA THR A 284 28.85 -9.10 -9.20
C THR A 284 29.71 -8.26 -10.17
N LYS A 285 30.41 -8.91 -11.11
CA LYS A 285 31.28 -8.23 -12.09
C LYS A 285 30.55 -7.21 -12.98
N ASN A 286 29.24 -7.42 -13.18
CA ASN A 286 28.40 -6.56 -14.03
C ASN A 286 27.64 -5.51 -13.21
N ALA A 287 27.86 -5.44 -11.89
CA ALA A 287 27.23 -4.43 -11.06
C ALA A 287 27.77 -3.05 -11.45
N VAL A 288 26.85 -2.12 -11.69
CA VAL A 288 27.17 -0.72 -11.98
C VAL A 288 26.81 0.10 -10.75
N GLU A 289 27.75 0.91 -10.29
CA GLU A 289 27.48 1.88 -9.23
C GLU A 289 26.52 2.95 -9.75
N VAL A 290 25.38 3.12 -9.07
CA VAL A 290 24.41 4.16 -9.39
C VAL A 290 24.80 5.43 -8.64
N CYS A 291 25.32 6.43 -9.36
CA CYS A 291 25.65 7.76 -8.83
C CYS A 291 24.66 8.83 -9.33
N SER A 292 24.34 9.80 -8.48
CA SER A 292 23.43 10.93 -8.78
C SER A 292 24.05 12.02 -9.68
N CYS A 293 25.18 11.75 -10.32
CA CYS A 293 26.08 12.77 -10.84
C CYS A 293 25.86 13.13 -12.34
N LEU A 294 24.96 12.45 -13.04
CA LEU A 294 24.81 12.59 -14.50
C LEU A 294 23.48 13.21 -14.97
N ASP A 295 22.61 13.64 -14.04
CA ASP A 295 21.28 14.16 -14.39
C ASP A 295 21.31 15.60 -14.92
N LYS A 296 20.37 15.92 -15.82
CA LYS A 296 20.21 17.26 -16.43
C LYS A 296 18.75 17.74 -16.31
N GLY A 297 18.53 19.05 -16.44
CA GLY A 297 17.19 19.66 -16.45
C GLY A 297 16.42 19.45 -15.14
N MET A 298 15.09 19.28 -15.25
CA MET A 298 14.20 19.14 -14.07
C MET A 298 14.53 17.93 -13.20
N VAL A 299 15.09 16.86 -13.77
CA VAL A 299 15.53 15.68 -12.99
C VAL A 299 16.60 16.09 -11.97
N LYS A 300 17.59 16.89 -12.40
CA LYS A 300 18.62 17.43 -11.51
C LYS A 300 18.03 18.34 -10.46
N GLU A 301 17.11 19.23 -10.85
CA GLU A 301 16.45 20.16 -9.93
C GLU A 301 15.66 19.42 -8.83
N PHE A 302 14.88 18.40 -9.20
CA PHE A 302 14.09 17.62 -8.25
C PHE A 302 14.96 16.77 -7.33
N LYS A 303 16.07 16.23 -7.85
CA LYS A 303 17.08 15.55 -7.03
C LYS A 303 17.71 16.50 -6.00
N GLU A 304 18.09 17.72 -6.40
CA GLU A 304 18.63 18.71 -5.45
C GLU A 304 17.57 19.17 -4.43
N MET A 305 16.31 19.36 -4.84
CA MET A 305 15.21 19.70 -3.93
C MET A 305 14.89 18.59 -2.92
N SER A 306 15.02 17.32 -3.31
CA SER A 306 14.73 16.17 -2.46
C SER A 306 15.95 15.65 -1.70
N LYS A 307 17.12 16.25 -1.93
CA LYS A 307 18.39 15.86 -1.30
C LYS A 307 18.35 16.06 0.20
N VAL A 308 18.59 14.99 0.95
CA VAL A 308 18.80 15.05 2.39
C VAL A 308 20.20 15.60 2.65
N LYS A 309 20.31 16.62 3.51
CA LYS A 309 21.57 17.34 3.76
C LYS A 309 22.55 16.58 4.66
N GLY A 310 22.06 15.59 5.40
CA GLY A 310 22.85 14.79 6.33
C GLY A 310 22.01 13.66 6.92
N PRO A 311 22.63 12.74 7.66
CA PRO A 311 21.89 11.71 8.39
C PRO A 311 20.96 12.35 9.43
N SER A 312 19.92 11.60 9.83
CA SER A 312 19.10 11.98 10.97
C SER A 312 19.93 11.84 12.26
N GLU A 313 19.89 12.87 13.11
CA GLU A 313 20.43 12.80 14.48
C GLU A 313 19.49 12.03 15.43
N ALA A 314 18.22 11.89 15.04
CA ALA A 314 17.25 11.07 15.76
C ALA A 314 17.35 9.61 15.31
N SER A 315 17.28 8.69 16.28
CA SER A 315 17.14 7.26 15.98
C SER A 315 15.85 6.98 15.18
N PRO A 316 15.85 5.96 14.32
CA PRO A 316 14.64 5.55 13.61
C PRO A 316 13.49 5.28 14.58
N CYS A 317 12.26 5.51 14.14
CA CYS A 317 11.09 5.19 14.95
C CYS A 317 11.08 3.70 15.34
N THR A 318 10.64 3.41 16.57
CA THR A 318 10.42 2.02 16.98
C THR A 318 9.09 1.56 16.42
N MET A 319 9.13 0.67 15.43
CA MET A 319 7.94 0.03 14.89
C MET A 319 7.29 -0.84 15.97
N HIS A 320 5.98 -0.73 16.12
CA HIS A 320 5.22 -1.65 16.96
C HIS A 320 5.35 -3.07 16.42
N PRO A 321 5.26 -4.10 17.29
CA PRO A 321 5.16 -5.48 16.84
C PRO A 321 4.03 -5.65 15.81
N PRO A 322 4.16 -6.59 14.86
CA PRO A 322 3.08 -6.94 13.96
C PRO A 322 1.81 -7.28 14.75
N TYR A 323 0.65 -6.89 14.23
CA TYR A 323 -0.63 -7.29 14.79
C TYR A 323 -0.72 -8.81 14.89
N ASP A 324 -1.28 -9.30 15.99
CA ASP A 324 -1.70 -10.70 16.05
C ASP A 324 -2.91 -10.94 15.13
N ALA A 325 -3.26 -12.22 14.95
CA ALA A 325 -4.35 -12.60 14.05
C ALA A 325 -5.71 -12.01 14.48
N ALA A 326 -5.97 -11.88 15.77
CA ALA A 326 -7.24 -11.35 16.28
C ALA A 326 -7.30 -9.83 16.14
N GLU A 327 -6.20 -9.13 16.43
CA GLU A 327 -6.07 -7.68 16.23
C GLU A 327 -6.24 -7.31 14.75
N LEU A 328 -5.56 -8.03 13.86
CA LEU A 328 -5.67 -7.83 12.42
C LEU A 328 -7.11 -8.07 11.95
N GLN A 329 -7.74 -9.16 12.39
CA GLN A 329 -9.12 -9.48 12.03
C GLN A 329 -10.08 -8.39 12.51
N SER A 330 -9.94 -7.91 13.75
CA SER A 330 -10.75 -6.83 14.31
C SER A 330 -10.61 -5.53 13.51
N LEU A 331 -9.39 -5.19 13.10
CA LEU A 331 -9.11 -4.03 12.25
C LEU A 331 -9.79 -4.13 10.88
N LEU A 332 -9.68 -5.30 10.23
CA LEU A 332 -10.30 -5.56 8.93
C LEU A 332 -11.84 -5.53 9.02
N GLU A 333 -12.42 -6.16 10.05
CA GLU A 333 -13.86 -6.14 10.30
C GLU A 333 -14.38 -4.74 10.57
N ARG A 334 -13.64 -3.93 11.34
CA ARG A 334 -13.99 -2.53 11.57
C ARG A 334 -14.08 -1.76 10.26
N LYS A 335 -13.10 -1.89 9.36
CA LYS A 335 -13.13 -1.23 8.05
C LYS A 335 -14.29 -1.71 7.20
N LEU A 336 -14.53 -3.02 7.15
CA LEU A 336 -15.62 -3.61 6.41
C LEU A 336 -16.99 -3.11 6.90
N ASN A 337 -17.16 -3.00 8.22
CA ASN A 337 -18.40 -2.51 8.82
C ASN A 337 -18.67 -1.04 8.48
N LEU A 338 -17.63 -0.19 8.49
CA LEU A 338 -17.75 1.22 8.09
C LEU A 338 -18.14 1.36 6.60
N THR A 339 -17.56 0.54 5.72
CA THR A 339 -17.96 0.50 4.30
C THR A 339 -19.41 0.03 4.14
N ARG A 340 -19.81 -1.07 4.79
CA ARG A 340 -21.18 -1.62 4.73
C ARG A 340 -22.23 -0.65 5.26
N GLN A 341 -21.87 0.19 6.23
CA GLN A 341 -22.75 1.23 6.74
C GLN A 341 -23.11 2.22 5.62
N VAL A 342 -22.13 2.68 4.84
CA VAL A 342 -22.35 3.56 3.69
C VAL A 342 -23.21 2.85 2.63
N GLU A 343 -22.91 1.59 2.30
CA GLU A 343 -23.71 0.81 1.34
C GLU A 343 -25.19 0.68 1.79
N THR A 344 -25.42 0.52 3.09
CA THR A 344 -26.78 0.46 3.66
C THR A 344 -27.49 1.81 3.53
N TRP A 345 -26.79 2.92 3.78
CA TRP A 345 -27.34 4.26 3.58
C TRP A 345 -27.68 4.52 2.11
N GLU A 346 -26.76 4.19 1.19
CA GLU A 346 -26.96 4.27 -0.26
C GLU A 346 -28.20 3.49 -0.70
N ALA A 347 -28.34 2.24 -0.25
CA ALA A 347 -29.49 1.39 -0.58
C ALA A 347 -30.81 1.94 -0.04
N SER A 348 -30.78 2.66 1.09
CA SER A 348 -31.97 3.27 1.68
C SER A 348 -32.40 4.58 1.01
N GLY A 349 -31.52 5.22 0.23
CA GLY A 349 -31.74 6.53 -0.39
C GLY A 349 -31.86 7.70 0.60
N ARG A 350 -31.55 7.49 1.89
CA ARG A 350 -31.66 8.53 2.93
C ARG A 350 -30.41 9.39 2.98
N VAL A 351 -30.46 10.49 2.24
CA VAL A 351 -29.45 11.57 2.24
C VAL A 351 -29.50 12.38 3.52
#